data_AF-A0AAV3P6P7-F1
#
_entry.id   AF-A0AAV3P6P7-F1
#
_cell.length_a   1.000
_cell.length_b   1.000
_cell.length_c   1.000
_cell.angle_alpha   90.00
_cell.angle_beta   90.00
_cell.angle_gamma   90.00
#
_symmetry.space_group_name_H-M   'P 1'
#
loop_
_entity.id
_entity.type
_entity.pdbx_description
1 polymer ?
#
loop_
_entity_poly.entity_id
_entity_poly.type
_entity_poly.pdbx_seq_one_letter_code
_entity_poly.pdbx_strand_id
1 'polypeptide(L)'
;MSTNPVYTNPRILFNSSTLKHQSTLNPKRLHFGHAQLQKSNQYVKLKCSANSGNGDGFGFGDAKNVDKKWERFIPNNFVAAEKVFRVISEATSSPITQYIASPTTFLHSVDPRIKLAWLVALVILPARLSVLMRFGLVSFLALVSISVQPRRVWMDQLGRVSLLSGILFITLALGTDTAPSFLSSRSPPSLVTGLPDIPSSLTGYSYVIMKLGPLRLTRKGLSVASTSACLTFVIFQSASLCLSTTTPEQLAYSLQWVINPLKYIGLPVSEVVITLLLSLRFISMVFDEVRNLALGIVSRRIDWKKLTPMETVDIIFTYIRRIFKNIFHHAEQISQAMIVRGFRGDSTSHKLFLSANSSMALANIVSMLSLVGLVGAAFLCQDLI
;
A
#
# COMPACT_ATOMS: atom_id res chain seq x y z
N MET A 1 2.20 3.52 65.62
CA MET A 1 3.36 3.28 64.75
C MET A 1 3.24 1.86 64.20
N SER A 2 2.53 1.71 63.09
CA SER A 2 2.46 0.55 62.19
C SER A 2 1.21 0.73 61.31
N THR A 3 1.40 0.99 60.02
CA THR A 3 0.35 0.82 59.01
C THR A 3 0.97 0.34 57.71
N ASN A 4 0.54 -0.86 57.31
CA ASN A 4 0.79 -1.55 56.05
C ASN A 4 0.50 -0.67 54.81
N PRO A 5 1.18 -0.88 53.66
CA PRO A 5 0.64 -0.47 52.37
C PRO A 5 -0.14 -1.62 51.72
N VAL A 6 -1.40 -1.33 51.40
CA VAL A 6 -2.33 -2.14 50.63
C VAL A 6 -1.96 -2.04 49.14
N TYR A 7 -1.73 -3.19 48.51
CA TYR A 7 -1.64 -3.34 47.05
C TYR A 7 -3.03 -3.11 46.41
N THR A 8 -3.14 -2.11 45.53
CA THR A 8 -4.30 -1.98 44.63
C THR A 8 -3.87 -2.00 43.17
N ASN A 9 -4.34 -3.05 42.50
CA ASN A 9 -4.22 -3.36 41.08
C ASN A 9 -5.31 -2.59 40.29
N PRO A 10 -5.00 -1.74 39.31
CA PRO A 10 -6.03 -1.17 38.45
C PRO A 10 -6.37 -2.12 37.30
N ARG A 11 -7.43 -2.93 37.47
CA ARG A 11 -8.21 -3.50 36.36
C ARG A 11 -8.90 -2.36 35.62
N ILE A 12 -8.50 -2.09 34.39
CA ILE A 12 -9.26 -1.23 33.48
C ILE A 12 -10.33 -2.09 32.80
N LEU A 13 -11.55 -2.06 33.35
CA LEU A 13 -12.76 -2.57 32.72
C LEU A 13 -13.45 -1.42 31.99
N PHE A 14 -13.50 -1.45 30.66
CA PHE A 14 -14.40 -0.59 29.89
C PHE A 14 -15.80 -1.20 29.96
N ASN A 15 -16.68 -0.62 30.79
CA ASN A 15 -18.10 -0.96 30.82
C ASN A 15 -18.87 -0.07 29.83
N SER A 16 -19.38 -0.67 28.77
CA SER A 16 -20.17 -0.05 27.71
C SER A 16 -21.65 0.02 28.09
N SER A 17 -22.00 0.82 29.11
CA SER A 17 -23.39 0.94 29.55
C SER A 17 -23.72 2.30 30.17
N THR A 18 -23.40 3.41 29.50
CA THR A 18 -23.93 4.75 29.84
C THR A 18 -24.08 5.62 28.59
N LEU A 19 -24.91 5.22 27.63
CA LEU A 19 -25.50 6.12 26.61
C LEU A 19 -26.89 5.58 26.19
N LYS A 20 -27.83 5.61 27.13
CA LYS A 20 -29.28 5.52 26.88
C LYS A 20 -29.99 6.48 27.84
N HIS A 21 -31.01 7.19 27.33
CA HIS A 21 -31.66 8.43 27.82
C HIS A 21 -30.84 9.67 27.48
N GLN A 22 -31.31 10.68 26.72
CA GLN A 22 -32.61 11.23 26.31
C GLN A 22 -32.31 11.97 24.97
N SER A 23 -33.18 12.28 24.01
CA SER A 23 -34.62 12.49 23.97
C SER A 23 -35.02 12.68 22.50
N THR A 24 -36.18 12.12 22.15
CA THR A 24 -36.99 12.41 20.97
C THR A 24 -37.30 13.91 20.81
N LEU A 25 -37.12 14.50 19.63
CA LEU A 25 -37.84 15.71 19.21
C LEU A 25 -37.96 15.82 17.68
N ASN A 26 -39.21 16.06 17.27
CA ASN A 26 -39.82 16.11 15.95
C ASN A 26 -39.21 17.21 15.03
N PRO A 27 -39.26 17.11 13.69
CA PRO A 27 -38.66 18.07 12.77
C PRO A 27 -39.66 19.19 12.46
N LYS A 28 -39.44 20.39 13.01
CA LYS A 28 -40.04 21.63 12.50
C LYS A 28 -39.36 22.86 13.12
N ARG A 29 -38.97 23.78 12.23
CA ARG A 29 -38.59 25.18 12.47
C ARG A 29 -37.38 25.43 13.38
N LEU A 30 -36.26 25.77 12.77
CA LEU A 30 -35.36 26.78 13.30
C LEU A 30 -35.00 27.75 12.17
N HIS A 31 -35.56 28.95 12.29
CA HIS A 31 -35.29 30.11 11.46
C HIS A 31 -33.80 30.46 11.52
N PHE A 32 -33.09 30.31 10.42
CA PHE A 32 -31.84 31.03 10.19
C PHE A 32 -32.17 32.27 9.37
N GLY A 33 -31.92 33.43 9.98
CA GLY A 33 -32.12 34.73 9.35
C GLY A 33 -31.29 34.87 8.08
N HIS A 34 -31.94 35.42 7.05
CA HIS A 34 -31.30 35.93 5.86
C HIS A 34 -30.33 37.06 6.25
N ALA A 35 -29.03 36.74 6.35
CA ALA A 35 -27.99 37.74 6.20
C ALA A 35 -27.66 37.85 4.71
N GLN A 36 -28.19 38.92 4.11
CA GLN A 36 -27.96 39.36 2.74
C GLN A 36 -26.47 39.38 2.40
N LEU A 37 -26.13 38.73 1.29
CA LEU A 37 -24.86 38.83 0.58
C LEU A 37 -24.68 40.28 0.08
N GLN A 38 -24.08 41.13 0.91
CA GLN A 38 -23.63 42.44 0.47
C GLN A 38 -22.30 42.27 -0.27
N LYS A 39 -22.38 42.28 -1.62
CA LYS A 39 -21.24 42.40 -2.54
C LYS A 39 -20.41 43.63 -2.15
N SER A 40 -19.28 43.40 -1.50
CA SER A 40 -18.19 44.37 -1.38
C SER A 40 -17.10 43.97 -2.38
N ASN A 41 -17.15 44.56 -3.56
CA ASN A 41 -16.04 44.58 -4.51
C ASN A 41 -14.98 45.53 -3.97
N GLN A 42 -14.15 45.06 -3.04
CA GLN A 42 -12.99 45.82 -2.60
C GLN A 42 -11.73 45.17 -3.16
N TYR A 43 -11.29 45.70 -4.31
CA TYR A 43 -9.99 45.42 -4.88
C TYR A 43 -8.93 46.07 -3.97
N VAL A 44 -8.26 45.27 -3.14
CA VAL A 44 -7.06 45.74 -2.43
C VAL A 44 -5.88 45.66 -3.40
N LYS A 45 -5.55 46.79 -4.00
CA LYS A 45 -4.36 46.99 -4.82
C LYS A 45 -3.15 47.11 -3.89
N LEU A 46 -2.50 45.99 -3.58
CA LEU A 46 -1.22 46.00 -2.87
C LEU A 46 -0.13 46.56 -3.80
N LYS A 47 0.21 47.83 -3.59
CA LYS A 47 1.37 48.49 -4.19
C LYS A 47 2.55 48.25 -3.25
N CYS A 48 3.35 47.22 -3.50
CA CYS A 48 4.62 47.04 -2.81
C CYS A 48 5.60 48.10 -3.32
N SER A 49 5.79 49.16 -2.52
CA SER A 49 6.89 50.10 -2.68
C SER A 49 8.12 49.48 -2.04
N ALA A 50 9.12 49.12 -2.85
CA ALA A 50 10.43 48.76 -2.34
C ALA A 50 11.09 50.04 -1.82
N ASN A 51 11.12 50.20 -0.49
CA ASN A 51 11.99 51.18 0.15
C ASN A 51 13.23 50.44 0.65
N SER A 52 14.37 50.71 0.02
CA SER A 52 15.67 50.20 0.42
C SER A 52 16.11 50.94 1.68
N GLY A 53 15.98 50.27 2.83
CA GLY A 53 16.51 50.72 4.12
C GLY A 53 17.69 49.84 4.52
N ASN A 54 18.85 50.48 4.66
CA ASN A 54 20.12 49.91 5.13
C ASN A 54 19.97 49.30 6.54
N GLY A 55 20.57 48.14 6.77
CA GLY A 55 20.62 47.48 8.08
C GLY A 55 21.28 46.10 8.05
N ASP A 56 22.62 46.12 8.05
CA ASP A 56 23.57 45.20 8.69
C ASP A 56 23.27 43.69 8.66
N GLY A 57 23.74 43.06 7.57
CA GLY A 57 23.77 41.61 7.39
C GLY A 57 25.03 40.96 7.98
N PHE A 58 24.79 40.01 8.89
CA PHE A 58 25.74 38.99 9.33
C PHE A 58 26.15 38.12 8.12
N GLY A 59 27.44 38.14 7.79
CA GLY A 59 27.97 37.53 6.58
C GLY A 59 27.99 35.99 6.62
N PHE A 60 27.32 35.36 5.66
CA PHE A 60 27.68 34.02 5.19
C PHE A 60 27.95 34.12 3.69
N GLY A 61 29.18 33.78 3.31
CA GLY A 61 29.77 34.07 2.00
C GLY A 61 29.17 33.26 0.84
N ASP A 62 29.04 33.97 -0.28
CA ASP A 62 29.12 33.53 -1.68
C ASP A 62 28.57 32.14 -2.06
N ALA A 63 27.25 32.07 -2.24
CA ALA A 63 26.57 31.03 -3.03
C ALA A 63 26.23 31.49 -4.47
N LYS A 64 26.65 32.69 -4.91
CA LYS A 64 26.17 33.32 -6.15
C LYS A 64 26.63 32.68 -7.47
N ASN A 65 27.54 31.70 -7.44
CA ASN A 65 28.09 31.09 -8.66
C ASN A 65 27.65 29.64 -8.91
N VAL A 66 26.95 29.02 -7.96
CA VAL A 66 26.45 27.63 -8.13
C VAL A 66 25.04 27.62 -8.74
N ASP A 67 24.24 28.67 -8.53
CA ASP A 67 22.82 28.71 -8.93
C ASP A 67 22.61 28.75 -10.46
N LYS A 68 23.51 29.36 -11.23
CA LYS A 68 23.34 29.55 -12.69
C LYS A 68 23.48 28.27 -13.52
N LYS A 69 24.03 27.19 -12.97
CA LYS A 69 24.25 25.93 -13.72
C LYS A 69 23.06 24.97 -13.61
N TRP A 70 22.29 25.06 -12.54
CA TRP A 70 21.16 24.14 -12.26
C TRP A 70 19.87 24.53 -12.99
N GLU A 71 19.72 25.79 -13.40
CA GLU A 71 18.53 26.26 -14.14
C GLU A 71 18.35 25.63 -15.52
N ARG A 72 19.40 25.06 -16.11
CA ARG A 72 19.30 24.37 -17.41
C ARG A 72 18.78 22.93 -17.32
N PHE A 73 18.77 22.35 -16.12
CA PHE A 73 18.39 20.94 -15.91
C PHE A 73 16.94 20.76 -15.44
N ILE A 74 16.18 21.84 -15.27
CA ILE A 74 14.78 21.78 -14.80
C ILE A 74 13.85 21.94 -16.02
N PRO A 75 13.13 20.89 -16.46
CA PRO A 75 12.21 20.98 -17.60
C PRO A 75 11.02 21.92 -17.30
N ASN A 76 10.70 22.78 -18.26
CA ASN A 76 9.66 23.85 -18.20
C ASN A 76 8.20 23.37 -18.05
N ASN A 77 7.94 22.09 -17.74
CA ASN A 77 6.59 21.53 -17.66
C ASN A 77 6.02 21.43 -16.23
N PHE A 78 6.56 22.19 -15.27
CA PHE A 78 6.07 22.20 -13.88
C PHE A 78 4.73 22.94 -13.66
N VAL A 79 4.01 23.30 -14.74
CA VAL A 79 2.68 23.96 -14.74
C VAL A 79 1.54 23.01 -14.31
N ALA A 80 1.87 21.97 -13.57
CA ALA A 80 0.94 20.97 -13.10
C ALA A 80 0.89 20.88 -11.58
N ALA A 81 1.33 21.86 -10.79
CA ALA A 81 1.15 21.79 -9.34
C ALA A 81 -0.33 21.58 -8.97
N GLU A 82 -1.27 22.33 -9.56
CA GLU A 82 -2.71 22.10 -9.38
C GLU A 82 -3.15 20.71 -9.87
N LYS A 83 -2.62 20.25 -11.02
CA LYS A 83 -2.97 18.95 -11.60
C LYS A 83 -2.38 17.78 -10.81
N VAL A 84 -1.20 17.96 -10.22
CA VAL A 84 -0.51 17.00 -9.35
C VAL A 84 -1.18 16.98 -7.99
N PHE A 85 -1.52 18.13 -7.39
CA PHE A 85 -2.30 18.17 -6.16
C PHE A 85 -3.71 17.60 -6.36
N ARG A 86 -4.34 17.85 -7.50
CA ARG A 86 -5.63 17.26 -7.88
C ARG A 86 -5.50 15.75 -8.09
N VAL A 87 -4.51 15.28 -8.85
CA VAL A 87 -4.23 13.84 -9.06
C VAL A 87 -3.82 13.15 -7.77
N ILE A 88 -3.07 13.79 -6.87
CA ILE A 88 -2.76 13.24 -5.53
C ILE A 88 -4.04 13.17 -4.71
N SER A 89 -4.89 14.20 -4.73
CA SER A 89 -6.18 14.17 -4.03
C SER A 89 -7.15 13.12 -4.60
N GLU A 90 -7.09 12.87 -5.91
CA GLU A 90 -7.96 11.97 -6.66
C GLU A 90 -7.45 10.51 -6.61
N ALA A 91 -6.14 10.29 -6.68
CA ALA A 91 -5.50 8.98 -6.46
C ALA A 91 -5.67 8.51 -5.01
N THR A 92 -5.67 9.43 -4.04
CA THR A 92 -5.98 9.12 -2.63
C THR A 92 -7.48 8.87 -2.42
N SER A 93 -8.35 9.34 -3.33
CA SER A 93 -9.79 9.07 -3.32
C SER A 93 -10.19 7.76 -4.01
N SER A 94 -9.23 7.09 -4.67
CA SER A 94 -9.49 5.80 -5.29
C SER A 94 -9.54 4.72 -4.20
N PRO A 95 -10.61 3.89 -4.13
CA PRO A 95 -10.79 2.87 -3.08
C PRO A 95 -9.78 1.71 -3.17
N ILE A 96 -8.80 1.80 -4.07
CA ILE A 96 -7.71 0.84 -4.16
C ILE A 96 -6.91 0.94 -2.86
N THR A 97 -6.84 -0.17 -2.12
CA THR A 97 -6.05 -0.33 -0.89
C THR A 97 -6.56 0.36 0.38
N GLN A 98 -7.84 0.71 0.44
CA GLN A 98 -8.47 1.11 1.70
C GLN A 98 -9.19 -0.07 2.36
N TYR A 99 -9.09 -0.13 3.68
CA TYR A 99 -9.86 -1.07 4.49
C TYR A 99 -11.36 -0.78 4.33
N ILE A 100 -12.15 -1.80 3.97
CA ILE A 100 -13.60 -1.68 3.80
C ILE A 100 -14.28 -2.17 5.08
N ALA A 101 -14.93 -1.27 5.82
CA ALA A 101 -15.54 -1.63 7.11
C ALA A 101 -16.89 -2.36 6.99
N SER A 102 -17.59 -2.24 5.86
CA SER A 102 -18.91 -2.84 5.62
C SER A 102 -19.07 -3.28 4.16
N PRO A 103 -19.73 -4.42 3.86
CA PRO A 103 -20.37 -5.39 4.77
C PRO A 103 -19.38 -6.32 5.49
N THR A 104 -19.71 -6.74 6.71
CA THR A 104 -18.90 -7.69 7.48
C THR A 104 -19.04 -9.09 6.90
N THR A 105 -18.09 -9.50 6.06
CA THR A 105 -18.01 -10.87 5.54
C THR A 105 -17.17 -11.76 6.46
N PHE A 106 -17.25 -13.07 6.22
CA PHE A 106 -16.47 -14.08 6.94
C PHE A 106 -14.96 -13.77 6.96
N LEU A 107 -14.42 -13.17 5.91
CA LEU A 107 -12.99 -12.83 5.87
C LEU A 107 -12.62 -11.71 6.85
N HIS A 108 -13.54 -10.84 7.27
CA HIS A 108 -13.25 -9.81 8.27
C HIS A 108 -13.06 -10.37 9.68
N SER A 109 -13.66 -11.52 10.00
CA SER A 109 -13.56 -12.13 11.33
C SER A 109 -12.37 -13.09 11.50
N VAL A 110 -11.71 -13.49 10.40
CA VAL A 110 -10.51 -14.34 10.43
C VAL A 110 -9.34 -13.58 11.04
N ASP A 111 -8.55 -14.27 11.87
CA ASP A 111 -7.36 -13.70 12.49
C ASP A 111 -6.34 -13.19 11.45
N PRO A 112 -5.74 -12.01 11.68
CA PRO A 112 -4.82 -11.40 10.72
C PRO A 112 -3.54 -12.22 10.51
N ARG A 113 -3.15 -13.06 11.48
CA ARG A 113 -2.01 -13.99 11.37
C ARG A 113 -2.26 -15.06 10.32
N ILE A 114 -3.47 -15.62 10.30
CA ILE A 114 -3.88 -16.64 9.33
C ILE A 114 -3.95 -16.03 7.93
N LYS A 115 -4.47 -14.80 7.81
CA LYS A 115 -4.45 -14.06 6.54
C LYS A 115 -3.04 -13.83 6.01
N LEU A 116 -2.09 -13.49 6.88
CA LEU A 116 -0.69 -13.32 6.50
C LEU A 116 -0.07 -14.64 6.04
N ALA A 117 -0.35 -15.75 6.74
CA ALA A 117 0.07 -17.08 6.31
C ALA A 117 -0.52 -17.46 4.94
N TRP A 118 -1.80 -17.14 4.70
CA TRP A 118 -2.45 -17.30 3.41
C TRP A 118 -1.77 -16.49 2.31
N LEU A 119 -1.40 -15.22 2.59
CA LEU A 119 -0.72 -14.36 1.63
C LEU A 119 0.64 -14.96 1.24
N VAL A 120 1.44 -15.39 2.23
CA VAL A 120 2.74 -16.03 1.97
C VAL A 120 2.58 -17.34 1.19
N ALA A 121 1.60 -18.16 1.57
CA ALA A 121 1.31 -19.40 0.85
C ALA A 121 0.93 -19.14 -0.60
N LEU A 122 0.04 -18.18 -0.88
CA LEU A 122 -0.40 -17.82 -2.23
C LEU A 122 0.71 -17.22 -3.11
N VAL A 123 1.77 -16.67 -2.53
CA VAL A 123 2.96 -16.23 -3.28
C VAL A 123 3.81 -17.42 -3.71
N ILE A 124 3.96 -18.43 -2.85
CA ILE A 124 4.84 -19.58 -3.10
C ILE A 124 4.13 -20.65 -3.94
N LEU A 125 2.83 -20.85 -3.73
CA LEU A 125 2.06 -21.93 -4.33
C LEU A 125 2.13 -21.93 -5.86
N PRO A 126 1.86 -20.82 -6.59
CA PRO A 126 1.81 -20.82 -8.05
C PRO A 126 3.11 -21.32 -8.70
N ALA A 127 4.26 -21.14 -8.03
CA ALA A 127 5.56 -21.59 -8.52
C ALA A 127 5.68 -23.13 -8.59
N ARG A 128 4.96 -23.86 -7.74
CA ARG A 128 5.00 -25.32 -7.66
C ARG A 128 3.88 -26.02 -8.44
N LEU A 129 2.80 -25.32 -8.77
CA LEU A 129 1.62 -25.94 -9.40
C LEU A 129 1.83 -26.27 -10.88
N SER A 130 1.17 -27.34 -11.34
CA SER A 130 0.96 -27.65 -12.74
C SER A 130 0.04 -26.61 -13.41
N VAL A 131 0.06 -26.54 -14.76
CA VAL A 131 -0.71 -25.55 -15.53
C VAL A 131 -2.22 -25.63 -15.23
N LEU A 132 -2.77 -26.84 -15.08
CA LEU A 132 -4.20 -27.02 -14.83
C LEU A 132 -4.59 -26.57 -13.41
N MET A 133 -3.78 -26.93 -12.40
CA MET A 133 -4.03 -26.52 -11.01
C MET A 133 -3.90 -25.00 -10.82
N ARG A 134 -3.03 -24.33 -11.60
CA ARG A 134 -2.90 -22.87 -11.60
C ARG A 134 -4.19 -22.16 -12.00
N PHE A 135 -4.86 -22.64 -13.06
CA PHE A 135 -6.18 -22.11 -13.43
C PHE A 135 -7.22 -22.36 -12.35
N GLY A 136 -7.16 -23.52 -11.67
CA GLY A 136 -7.98 -23.81 -10.50
C GLY A 136 -7.75 -22.80 -9.36
N LEU A 137 -6.49 -22.47 -9.06
CA LEU A 137 -6.12 -21.47 -8.04
C LEU A 137 -6.63 -20.07 -8.39
N VAL A 138 -6.47 -19.64 -9.65
CA VAL A 138 -6.99 -18.36 -10.16
C VAL A 138 -8.51 -18.29 -10.02
N SER A 139 -9.21 -19.35 -10.42
CA SER A 139 -10.67 -19.46 -10.31
C SER A 139 -11.14 -19.41 -8.85
N PHE A 140 -10.49 -20.18 -7.97
CA PHE A 140 -10.76 -20.16 -6.53
C PHE A 140 -10.60 -18.76 -5.93
N LEU A 141 -9.49 -18.08 -6.24
CA LEU A 141 -9.23 -16.74 -5.71
C LEU A 141 -10.20 -15.69 -6.27
N ALA A 142 -10.60 -15.82 -7.53
CA ALA A 142 -11.64 -14.99 -8.13
C ALA A 142 -12.98 -15.19 -7.42
N LEU A 143 -13.40 -16.44 -7.17
CA LEU A 143 -14.63 -16.78 -6.45
C LEU A 143 -14.63 -16.22 -5.02
N VAL A 144 -13.54 -16.42 -4.27
CA VAL A 144 -13.40 -15.84 -2.93
C VAL A 144 -13.55 -14.32 -2.98
N SER A 145 -12.95 -13.67 -3.99
CA SER A 145 -13.06 -12.22 -4.11
C SER A 145 -14.47 -11.74 -4.49
N ILE A 146 -15.25 -12.52 -5.25
CA ILE A 146 -16.68 -12.26 -5.52
C ILE A 146 -17.49 -12.33 -4.24
N SER A 147 -17.23 -13.35 -3.41
CA SER A 147 -17.99 -13.59 -2.19
C SER A 147 -17.70 -12.57 -1.09
N VAL A 148 -16.48 -12.03 -1.03
CA VAL A 148 -16.02 -11.17 0.08
C VAL A 148 -16.32 -9.69 -0.17
N GLN A 149 -16.31 -9.22 -1.41
CA GLN A 149 -16.28 -7.79 -1.72
C GLN A 149 -17.56 -7.33 -2.44
N PRO A 150 -18.11 -6.14 -2.13
CA PRO A 150 -19.29 -5.63 -2.80
C PRO A 150 -19.04 -5.47 -4.31
N ARG A 151 -20.07 -5.82 -5.12
CA ARG A 151 -20.00 -5.93 -6.60
C ARG A 151 -19.34 -4.73 -7.28
N ARG A 152 -19.51 -3.51 -6.75
CA ARG A 152 -18.89 -2.29 -7.30
C ARG A 152 -17.36 -2.30 -7.22
N VAL A 153 -16.78 -2.75 -6.12
CA VAL A 153 -15.33 -2.67 -5.91
C VAL A 153 -14.61 -3.86 -6.54
N TRP A 154 -15.22 -5.05 -6.48
CA TRP A 154 -14.63 -6.25 -7.07
C TRP A 154 -14.51 -6.19 -8.59
N MET A 155 -15.54 -5.68 -9.30
CA MET A 155 -15.51 -5.60 -10.77
C MET A 155 -14.36 -4.73 -11.27
N ASP A 156 -14.15 -3.60 -10.62
CA ASP A 156 -13.08 -2.66 -10.93
C ASP A 156 -11.70 -3.27 -10.62
N GLN A 157 -11.56 -3.92 -9.47
CA GLN A 157 -10.31 -4.53 -9.04
C GLN A 157 -9.93 -5.74 -9.89
N LEU A 158 -10.83 -6.71 -10.03
CA LEU A 158 -10.59 -7.92 -10.80
C LEU A 158 -10.43 -7.59 -12.29
N GLY A 159 -11.21 -6.65 -12.82
CA GLY A 159 -11.10 -6.20 -14.20
C GLY A 159 -9.70 -5.68 -14.53
N ARG A 160 -9.14 -4.79 -13.70
CA ARG A 160 -7.78 -4.25 -13.89
C ARG A 160 -6.69 -5.31 -13.73
N VAL A 161 -6.78 -6.18 -12.71
CA VAL A 161 -5.76 -7.23 -12.48
C VAL A 161 -5.82 -8.28 -13.59
N SER A 162 -7.02 -8.67 -14.02
CA SER A 162 -7.23 -9.57 -15.17
C SER A 162 -6.67 -8.96 -16.45
N LEU A 163 -6.96 -7.70 -16.74
CA LEU A 163 -6.41 -6.97 -17.89
C LEU A 163 -4.88 -6.96 -17.86
N LEU A 164 -4.27 -6.59 -16.73
CA LEU A 164 -2.81 -6.57 -16.59
C LEU A 164 -2.21 -7.97 -16.82
N SER A 165 -2.80 -9.00 -16.23
CA SER A 165 -2.35 -10.39 -16.42
C SER A 165 -2.54 -10.88 -17.86
N GLY A 166 -3.59 -10.45 -18.55
CA GLY A 166 -3.87 -10.78 -19.95
C GLY A 166 -2.89 -10.11 -20.91
N ILE A 167 -2.56 -8.82 -20.68
CA ILE A 167 -1.52 -8.13 -21.44
C ILE A 167 -0.16 -8.80 -21.22
N LEU A 168 0.18 -9.14 -19.97
CA LEU A 168 1.41 -9.87 -19.67
C LEU A 168 1.44 -11.23 -20.37
N PHE A 169 0.33 -11.97 -20.35
CA PHE A 169 0.21 -13.25 -21.04
C PHE A 169 0.47 -13.11 -22.55
N ILE A 170 -0.19 -12.16 -23.21
CA ILE A 170 -0.07 -11.94 -24.66
C ILE A 170 1.37 -11.53 -25.01
N THR A 171 1.94 -10.58 -24.25
CA THR A 171 3.30 -10.10 -24.52
C THR A 171 4.36 -11.18 -24.31
N LEU A 172 4.23 -12.04 -23.30
CA LEU A 172 5.17 -13.15 -23.10
C LEU A 172 4.94 -14.31 -24.07
N ALA A 173 3.68 -14.62 -24.41
CA ALA A 173 3.35 -15.67 -25.36
C ALA A 173 3.90 -15.35 -26.77
N LEU A 174 3.93 -14.07 -27.15
CA LEU A 174 4.44 -13.60 -28.43
C LEU A 174 5.94 -13.23 -28.37
N GLY A 175 6.43 -12.74 -27.22
CA GLY A 175 7.78 -12.21 -27.07
C GLY A 175 8.86 -13.26 -26.85
N THR A 176 8.53 -14.42 -26.27
CA THR A 176 9.50 -15.47 -25.93
C THR A 176 10.22 -16.09 -27.14
N ASP A 177 9.63 -16.00 -28.33
CA ASP A 177 10.20 -16.54 -29.58
C ASP A 177 10.58 -15.47 -30.61
N THR A 178 10.29 -14.19 -30.35
CA THR A 178 10.59 -13.07 -31.28
C THR A 178 12.01 -12.54 -31.10
N ALA A 179 12.63 -12.71 -29.93
CA ALA A 179 14.02 -12.37 -29.73
C ALA A 179 14.91 -13.58 -30.08
N PRO A 180 15.67 -13.57 -31.19
CA PRO A 180 16.77 -14.51 -31.33
C PRO A 180 17.68 -14.30 -30.12
N SER A 181 17.93 -15.35 -29.34
CA SER A 181 18.93 -15.30 -28.29
C SER A 181 20.29 -15.06 -28.98
N PHE A 182 20.72 -13.80 -29.03
CA PHE A 182 22.05 -13.39 -29.50
C PHE A 182 23.18 -13.92 -28.59
N LEU A 183 22.83 -14.59 -27.49
CA LEU A 183 23.76 -15.39 -26.72
C LEU A 183 24.01 -16.70 -27.48
N SER A 184 25.16 -16.71 -28.17
CA SER A 184 25.80 -17.83 -28.85
C SER A 184 25.33 -19.22 -28.39
N SER A 185 24.93 -20.04 -29.35
CA SER A 185 24.83 -21.49 -29.17
C SER A 185 26.10 -22.00 -28.48
N ARG A 186 25.97 -22.50 -27.24
CA ARG A 186 27.09 -23.05 -26.46
C ARG A 186 27.48 -24.47 -26.90
N SER A 187 26.92 -24.99 -27.99
CA SER A 187 27.41 -26.19 -28.64
C SER A 187 28.22 -25.81 -29.89
N PRO A 188 29.50 -26.25 -30.01
CA PRO A 188 30.20 -26.17 -31.28
C PRO A 188 29.40 -26.96 -32.34
N PRO A 189 29.35 -26.47 -33.59
CA PRO A 189 28.67 -27.17 -34.67
C PRO A 189 29.23 -28.59 -34.80
N SER A 190 28.35 -29.57 -35.05
CA SER A 190 28.66 -31.01 -35.17
C SER A 190 29.82 -31.31 -36.13
N LEU A 191 30.09 -30.39 -37.07
CA LEU A 191 31.23 -30.40 -37.98
C LEU A 191 32.60 -30.43 -37.28
N VAL A 192 32.73 -29.85 -36.09
CA VAL A 192 34.00 -29.80 -35.33
C VAL A 192 34.22 -31.07 -34.49
N THR A 193 33.15 -31.79 -34.15
CA THR A 193 33.20 -32.94 -33.26
C THR A 193 33.41 -34.27 -33.97
N GLY A 194 33.43 -34.30 -35.31
CA GLY A 194 33.74 -35.51 -36.10
C GLY A 194 32.74 -36.67 -35.92
N LEU A 195 31.58 -36.43 -35.30
CA LEU A 195 30.51 -37.42 -35.18
C LEU A 195 29.67 -37.44 -36.46
N PRO A 196 29.26 -38.62 -36.95
CA PRO A 196 28.27 -38.70 -38.03
C PRO A 196 26.99 -37.98 -37.60
N ASP A 197 26.46 -37.13 -38.49
CA ASP A 197 25.23 -36.39 -38.26
C ASP A 197 24.13 -37.37 -37.87
N ILE A 198 23.71 -37.32 -36.60
CA ILE A 198 22.59 -38.10 -36.12
C ILE A 198 21.40 -37.65 -36.98
N PRO A 199 20.72 -38.55 -37.71
CA PRO A 199 19.54 -38.16 -38.46
C PRO A 199 18.58 -37.51 -37.49
N SER A 200 18.02 -36.36 -37.87
CA SER A 200 17.03 -35.62 -37.10
C SER A 200 15.76 -36.48 -36.95
N SER A 201 15.82 -37.46 -36.07
CA SER A 201 14.69 -38.17 -35.51
C SER A 201 13.87 -37.12 -34.77
N LEU A 202 12.75 -36.71 -35.36
CA LEU A 202 11.53 -36.23 -34.70
C LEU A 202 10.42 -36.11 -35.76
N THR A 203 10.13 -37.22 -36.45
CA THR A 203 8.80 -37.44 -37.05
C THR A 203 7.77 -37.44 -35.91
N GLY A 204 7.18 -36.27 -35.62
CA GLY A 204 5.98 -36.13 -34.79
C GLY A 204 5.96 -35.01 -33.74
N TYR A 205 7.09 -34.38 -33.40
CA TYR A 205 7.11 -33.33 -32.37
C TYR A 205 7.12 -31.92 -32.98
N SER A 206 5.92 -31.35 -33.16
CA SER A 206 5.79 -29.94 -33.52
C SER A 206 5.83 -29.07 -32.26
N TYR A 207 6.94 -28.36 -32.06
CA TYR A 207 7.11 -27.41 -30.95
C TYR A 207 6.32 -26.10 -31.16
N VAL A 208 5.96 -25.80 -32.41
CA VAL A 208 5.15 -24.64 -32.81
C VAL A 208 3.69 -25.08 -32.90
N ILE A 209 2.83 -24.38 -32.17
CA ILE A 209 1.38 -24.63 -32.16
C ILE A 209 0.71 -23.84 -33.28
N MET A 210 1.07 -22.56 -33.42
CA MET A 210 0.46 -21.64 -34.38
C MET A 210 1.50 -20.69 -34.96
N LYS A 211 1.41 -20.44 -36.27
CA LYS A 211 2.20 -19.44 -36.98
C LYS A 211 1.26 -18.31 -37.41
N LEU A 212 1.43 -17.12 -36.84
CA LEU A 212 0.66 -15.93 -37.19
C LEU A 212 1.64 -14.87 -37.75
N GLY A 213 2.04 -15.05 -39.00
CA GLY A 213 3.02 -14.18 -39.66
C GLY A 213 4.41 -14.22 -38.99
N PRO A 214 5.03 -13.07 -38.63
CA PRO A 214 6.32 -13.04 -37.95
C PRO A 214 6.26 -13.60 -36.51
N LEU A 215 5.05 -13.78 -35.96
CA LEU A 215 4.83 -14.29 -34.62
C LEU A 215 4.66 -15.82 -34.65
N ARG A 216 5.53 -16.52 -33.91
CA ARG A 216 5.46 -17.97 -33.73
C ARG A 216 5.08 -18.28 -32.29
N LEU A 217 3.97 -18.99 -32.09
CA LEU A 217 3.53 -19.42 -30.77
C LEU A 217 4.07 -20.82 -30.49
N THR A 218 5.03 -20.95 -29.56
CA THR A 218 5.57 -22.25 -29.14
C THR A 218 4.89 -22.80 -27.89
N ARG A 219 4.94 -24.13 -27.71
CA ARG A 219 4.51 -24.79 -26.47
C ARG A 219 5.23 -24.25 -25.23
N LYS A 220 6.51 -23.90 -25.36
CA LYS A 220 7.33 -23.38 -24.26
C LYS A 220 6.93 -21.93 -23.92
N GLY A 221 6.77 -21.08 -24.92
CA GLY A 221 6.28 -19.70 -24.74
C GLY A 221 4.91 -19.65 -24.08
N LEU A 222 3.98 -20.52 -24.51
CA LEU A 222 2.65 -20.63 -23.91
C LEU A 222 2.70 -21.06 -22.43
N SER A 223 3.54 -22.04 -22.10
CA SER A 223 3.71 -22.51 -20.71
C SER A 223 4.29 -21.42 -19.80
N VAL A 224 5.32 -20.70 -20.26
CA VAL A 224 5.94 -19.60 -19.51
C VAL A 224 4.94 -18.44 -19.33
N ALA A 225 4.25 -18.04 -20.40
CA ALA A 225 3.24 -16.99 -20.37
C ALA A 225 2.10 -17.32 -19.41
N SER A 226 1.58 -18.56 -19.43
CA SER A 226 0.54 -19.02 -18.51
C SER A 226 1.02 -18.99 -17.06
N THR A 227 2.27 -19.40 -16.81
CA THR A 227 2.89 -19.38 -15.48
C THR A 227 2.96 -17.97 -14.92
N SER A 228 3.52 -17.03 -15.69
CA SER A 228 3.71 -15.64 -15.25
C SER A 228 2.37 -14.92 -15.07
N ALA A 229 1.44 -15.08 -16.01
CA ALA A 229 0.11 -14.47 -15.92
C ALA A 229 -0.67 -14.94 -14.69
N CYS A 230 -0.65 -16.25 -14.42
CA CYS A 230 -1.26 -16.81 -13.22
C CYS A 230 -0.61 -16.25 -11.94
N LEU A 231 0.73 -16.22 -11.88
CA LEU A 231 1.46 -15.73 -10.71
C LEU A 231 1.13 -14.27 -10.44
N THR A 232 1.16 -13.42 -11.47
CA THR A 232 0.81 -12.01 -11.37
C THR A 232 -0.62 -11.84 -10.88
N PHE A 233 -1.59 -12.55 -11.49
CA PHE A 233 -2.98 -12.47 -11.07
C PHE A 233 -3.14 -12.84 -9.59
N VAL A 234 -2.58 -13.98 -9.16
CA VAL A 234 -2.71 -14.47 -7.78
C VAL A 234 -2.12 -13.48 -6.79
N ILE A 235 -0.90 -12.98 -7.02
CA ILE A 235 -0.23 -12.05 -6.10
C ILE A 235 -1.00 -10.75 -5.94
N PHE A 236 -1.38 -10.11 -7.06
CA PHE A 236 -2.09 -8.83 -7.00
C PHE A 236 -3.47 -8.99 -6.37
N GLN A 237 -4.19 -10.05 -6.72
CA GLN A 237 -5.53 -10.29 -6.19
C GLN A 237 -5.50 -10.68 -4.71
N SER A 238 -4.54 -11.50 -4.26
CA SER A 238 -4.40 -11.89 -2.85
C SER A 238 -3.99 -10.71 -1.97
N ALA A 239 -3.06 -9.88 -2.44
CA ALA A 239 -2.62 -8.68 -1.72
C ALA A 239 -3.77 -7.69 -1.55
N SER A 240 -4.52 -7.43 -2.63
CA SER A 240 -5.65 -6.51 -2.58
C SER A 240 -6.79 -7.03 -1.68
N LEU A 241 -7.05 -8.34 -1.68
CA LEU A 241 -8.02 -8.96 -0.77
C LEU A 241 -7.59 -8.83 0.70
N CYS A 242 -6.31 -9.07 1.00
CA CYS A 242 -5.77 -8.94 2.36
C CYS A 242 -5.89 -7.49 2.86
N LEU A 243 -5.55 -6.52 2.02
CA LEU A 243 -5.53 -5.10 2.37
C LEU A 243 -6.93 -4.50 2.50
N SER A 244 -7.89 -4.98 1.71
CA SER A 244 -9.29 -4.59 1.83
C SER A 244 -9.96 -5.12 3.11
N THR A 245 -9.47 -6.24 3.66
CA THR A 245 -10.13 -6.97 4.76
C THR A 245 -9.40 -6.87 6.10
N THR A 246 -8.25 -6.21 6.15
CA THR A 246 -7.40 -6.12 7.34
C THR A 246 -7.00 -4.67 7.58
N THR A 247 -7.14 -4.19 8.81
CA THR A 247 -6.70 -2.83 9.16
C THR A 247 -5.16 -2.78 9.25
N PRO A 248 -4.54 -1.60 9.02
CA PRO A 248 -3.08 -1.47 9.14
C PRO A 248 -2.55 -1.86 10.52
N GLU A 249 -3.30 -1.57 11.60
CA GLU A 249 -2.93 -1.97 12.97
C GLU A 249 -2.95 -3.49 13.16
N GLN A 250 -3.95 -4.18 12.61
CA GLN A 250 -4.03 -5.65 12.62
C GLN A 250 -2.91 -6.29 11.79
N LEU A 251 -2.50 -5.63 10.71
CA LEU A 251 -1.38 -6.07 9.86
C LEU A 251 -0.04 -5.90 10.58
N ALA A 252 0.16 -4.82 11.33
CA ALA A 252 1.34 -4.68 12.19
C ALA A 252 1.38 -5.77 13.27
N TYR A 253 0.23 -6.16 13.81
CA TYR A 253 0.15 -7.27 14.77
C TYR A 253 0.52 -8.63 14.16
N SER A 254 0.08 -8.92 12.93
CA SER A 254 0.50 -10.15 12.26
C SER A 254 1.99 -10.12 11.88
N LEU A 255 2.51 -8.95 11.51
CA LEU A 255 3.94 -8.74 11.26
C LEU A 255 4.78 -8.96 12.52
N GLN A 256 4.32 -8.51 13.69
CA GLN A 256 4.96 -8.80 14.97
C GLN A 256 5.15 -10.30 15.19
N TRP A 257 4.14 -11.11 14.85
CA TRP A 257 4.24 -12.57 14.97
C TRP A 257 5.32 -13.15 14.06
N VAL A 258 5.49 -12.62 12.85
CA VAL A 258 6.55 -13.04 11.91
C VAL A 258 7.95 -12.60 12.36
N ILE A 259 8.08 -11.42 12.96
CA ILE A 259 9.37 -10.90 13.44
C ILE A 259 9.75 -11.50 14.81
N ASN A 260 8.80 -12.04 15.57
CA ASN A 260 9.05 -12.63 16.90
C ASN A 260 10.20 -13.67 16.97
N PRO A 261 10.39 -14.61 16.03
CA PRO A 261 11.55 -15.52 16.05
C PRO A 261 12.90 -14.78 15.95
N LEU A 262 12.93 -13.58 15.38
CA LEU A 262 14.14 -12.77 15.30
C LEU A 262 14.60 -12.26 16.68
N LYS A 263 13.75 -12.36 17.71
CA LYS A 263 14.12 -12.07 19.11
C LYS A 263 15.25 -12.99 19.60
N TYR A 264 15.33 -14.23 19.10
CA TYR A 264 16.40 -15.16 19.48
C TYR A 264 17.79 -14.71 18.99
N ILE A 265 17.85 -13.81 18.00
CA ILE A 265 19.09 -13.24 17.46
C ILE A 265 19.48 -11.94 18.20
N GLY A 266 18.73 -11.55 19.25
CA GLY A 266 19.01 -10.37 20.07
C GLY A 266 18.38 -9.07 19.56
N LEU A 267 17.47 -9.13 18.58
CA LEU A 267 16.78 -7.95 18.07
C LEU A 267 15.64 -7.50 19.02
N PRO A 268 15.51 -6.18 19.30
CA PRO A 268 14.47 -5.63 20.19
C PRO A 268 13.11 -5.55 19.49
N VAL A 269 12.48 -6.71 19.25
CA VAL A 269 11.20 -6.82 18.52
C VAL A 269 10.09 -5.96 19.15
N SER A 270 10.02 -5.91 20.48
CA SER A 270 9.00 -5.12 21.19
C SER A 270 9.06 -3.63 20.84
N GLU A 271 10.26 -3.04 20.79
CA GLU A 271 10.45 -1.62 20.49
C GLU A 271 10.14 -1.31 19.02
N VAL A 272 10.56 -2.19 18.11
CA VAL A 272 10.24 -2.08 16.67
C VAL A 272 8.73 -2.12 16.44
N VAL A 273 8.00 -2.97 17.16
CA VAL A 273 6.54 -3.05 17.01
C VAL A 273 5.84 -1.82 17.58
N ILE A 274 6.28 -1.30 18.73
CA ILE A 274 5.71 -0.08 19.33
C ILE A 274 5.92 1.12 18.40
N THR A 275 7.13 1.29 17.89
CA THR A 275 7.46 2.37 16.94
C THR A 275 6.66 2.25 15.65
N LEU A 276 6.48 1.03 15.12
CA LEU A 276 5.62 0.79 13.97
C LEU A 276 4.16 1.17 14.24
N LEU A 277 3.56 0.70 15.34
CA LEU A 277 2.17 1.02 15.69
C LEU A 277 1.95 2.53 15.89
N LEU A 278 2.92 3.19 16.54
CA LEU A 278 2.87 4.64 16.70
C LEU A 278 2.95 5.35 15.34
N SER A 279 3.84 4.91 14.46
CA SER A 279 3.98 5.47 13.11
C SER A 279 2.72 5.30 12.27
N LEU A 280 2.04 4.16 12.39
CA LEU A 280 0.78 3.87 11.68
C LEU A 280 -0.38 4.74 12.17
N ARG A 281 -0.35 5.17 13.43
CA ARG A 281 -1.34 6.13 13.92
C ARG A 281 -0.96 7.56 13.54
N PHE A 282 0.33 7.84 13.48
CA PHE A 282 0.86 9.15 13.12
C PHE A 282 0.66 9.48 11.63
N ILE A 283 0.69 8.48 10.73
CA ILE A 283 0.44 8.71 9.31
C ILE A 283 -0.94 9.33 9.06
N SER A 284 -1.99 8.89 9.77
CA SER A 284 -3.33 9.50 9.65
C SER A 284 -3.35 10.95 10.09
N MET A 285 -2.69 11.28 11.20
CA MET A 285 -2.54 12.67 11.66
C MET A 285 -1.79 13.52 10.63
N VAL A 286 -0.70 13.00 10.06
CA VAL A 286 0.08 13.70 9.04
C VAL A 286 -0.76 13.97 7.80
N PHE A 287 -1.59 13.00 7.35
CA PHE A 287 -2.50 13.20 6.23
C PHE A 287 -3.54 14.29 6.50
N ASP A 288 -4.10 14.34 7.71
CA ASP A 288 -5.05 15.39 8.08
C ASP A 288 -4.38 16.78 8.11
N GLU A 289 -3.16 16.87 8.62
CA GLU A 289 -2.40 18.12 8.64
C GLU A 289 -2.04 18.60 7.22
N VAL A 290 -1.58 17.68 6.37
CA VAL A 290 -1.31 17.96 4.94
C VAL A 290 -2.57 18.43 4.24
N ARG A 291 -3.72 17.79 4.50
CA ARG A 291 -5.01 18.16 3.89
C ARG A 291 -5.47 19.55 4.35
N ASN A 292 -5.39 19.84 5.65
CA ASN A 292 -5.76 21.13 6.21
C ASN A 292 -4.86 22.25 5.66
N LEU A 293 -3.56 21.99 5.55
CA LEU A 293 -2.64 22.93 4.95
C LEU A 293 -2.92 23.13 3.46
N ALA A 294 -3.16 22.06 2.70
CA ALA A 294 -3.50 22.14 1.29
C ALA A 294 -4.76 22.98 1.04
N LEU A 295 -5.82 22.78 1.84
CA LEU A 295 -7.02 23.62 1.79
C LEU A 295 -6.73 25.09 2.12
N GLY A 296 -5.85 25.34 3.09
CA GLY A 296 -5.37 26.68 3.43
C GLY A 296 -4.53 27.35 2.33
N ILE A 297 -3.82 26.56 1.51
CA ILE A 297 -3.08 27.07 0.34
C ILE A 297 -4.07 27.46 -0.76
N VAL A 298 -5.04 26.59 -1.04
CA VAL A 298 -6.07 26.84 -2.07
C VAL A 298 -6.89 28.10 -1.74
N SER A 299 -7.22 28.33 -0.47
CA SER A 299 -7.95 29.53 -0.04
C SER A 299 -7.17 30.83 -0.22
N ARG A 300 -5.83 30.78 -0.19
CA ARG A 300 -4.96 31.95 -0.42
C ARG A 300 -4.88 32.39 -1.88
N ARG A 301 -5.56 31.70 -2.82
CA ARG A 301 -5.67 32.04 -4.25
C ARG A 301 -4.34 32.51 -4.87
N ILE A 302 -3.31 31.69 -4.72
CA ILE A 302 -2.02 31.93 -5.37
C ILE A 302 -2.21 31.82 -6.88
N ASP A 303 -1.83 32.85 -7.64
CA ASP A 303 -1.90 32.89 -9.10
C ASP A 303 -0.78 32.02 -9.71
N TRP A 304 -0.89 30.70 -9.64
CA TRP A 304 0.14 29.74 -10.10
C TRP A 304 0.63 29.96 -11.54
N LYS A 305 -0.19 30.59 -12.40
CA LYS A 305 0.16 30.88 -13.80
C LYS A 305 1.17 32.03 -13.97
N LYS A 306 1.38 32.85 -12.95
CA LYS A 306 2.28 34.01 -13.00
C LYS A 306 3.62 33.78 -12.31
N LEU A 307 3.78 32.66 -11.58
CA LEU A 307 4.98 32.38 -10.81
C LEU A 307 6.08 31.78 -11.68
N THR A 308 7.32 32.18 -11.40
CA THR A 308 8.50 31.49 -11.91
C THR A 308 8.66 30.12 -11.22
N PRO A 309 9.36 29.16 -11.84
CA PRO A 309 9.61 27.85 -11.22
C PRO A 309 10.39 27.99 -9.90
N MET A 310 11.31 28.95 -9.78
CA MET A 310 12.07 29.18 -8.56
C MET A 310 11.20 29.68 -7.41
N GLU A 311 10.34 30.68 -7.66
CA GLU A 311 9.40 31.18 -6.65
C GLU A 311 8.41 30.08 -6.20
N THR A 312 8.04 29.17 -7.11
CA THR A 312 7.17 28.03 -6.80
C THR A 312 7.84 27.07 -5.81
N VAL A 313 9.14 26.79 -6.01
CA VAL A 313 9.91 25.91 -5.12
C VAL A 313 10.05 26.53 -3.72
N ASP A 314 10.34 27.83 -3.62
CA ASP A 314 10.47 28.53 -2.34
C ASP A 314 9.18 28.49 -1.51
N ILE A 315 8.04 28.64 -2.20
CA ILE A 315 6.72 28.53 -1.60
C ILE A 315 6.47 27.10 -1.08
N ILE A 316 6.75 26.08 -1.90
CA ILE A 316 6.61 24.68 -1.50
C ILE A 316 7.51 24.37 -0.30
N PHE A 317 8.77 24.82 -0.32
CA PHE A 317 9.71 24.63 0.78
C PHE A 317 9.22 25.28 2.07
N THR A 318 8.68 26.51 1.98
CA THR A 318 8.09 27.21 3.12
C THR A 318 6.93 26.42 3.74
N TYR A 319 6.10 25.79 2.92
CA TYR A 319 5.00 24.94 3.40
C TYR A 319 5.49 23.64 4.01
N ILE A 320 6.46 22.96 3.37
CA ILE A 320 7.08 21.76 3.92
C ILE A 320 7.67 22.04 5.30
N ARG A 321 8.40 23.14 5.46
CA ARG A 321 8.94 23.58 6.76
C ARG A 321 7.84 23.75 7.81
N ARG A 322 6.68 24.29 7.43
CA ARG A 322 5.52 24.45 8.33
C ARG A 322 4.95 23.09 8.75
N ILE A 323 4.79 22.15 7.81
CA ILE A 323 4.33 20.78 8.11
C ILE A 323 5.28 20.12 9.10
N PHE A 324 6.59 20.16 8.82
CA PHE A 324 7.58 19.57 9.72
C PHE A 324 7.51 20.15 11.12
N LYS A 325 7.41 21.49 11.27
CA LYS A 325 7.28 22.12 12.59
C LYS A 325 6.06 21.60 13.36
N ASN A 326 4.91 21.44 12.70
CA ASN A 326 3.70 20.92 13.33
C ASN A 326 3.85 19.44 13.70
N ILE A 327 4.40 18.61 12.81
CA ILE A 327 4.67 17.20 13.06
C ILE A 327 5.62 17.01 14.26
N PHE A 328 6.70 17.76 14.34
CA PHE A 328 7.63 17.70 15.48
C PHE A 328 6.97 18.10 16.80
N HIS A 329 6.13 19.15 16.78
CA HIS A 329 5.38 19.54 17.97
C HIS A 329 4.43 18.43 18.44
N HIS A 330 3.76 17.74 17.51
CA HIS A 330 2.91 16.60 17.86
C HIS A 330 3.72 15.42 18.40
N ALA A 331 4.88 15.13 17.83
CA ALA A 331 5.76 14.08 18.34
C ALA A 331 6.20 14.37 19.79
N GLU A 332 6.54 15.64 20.10
CA GLU A 332 6.89 16.07 21.46
C GLU A 332 5.69 15.94 22.42
N GLN A 333 4.50 16.34 22.01
CA GLN A 333 3.29 16.16 22.84
C GLN A 333 3.01 14.67 23.13
N ILE A 334 3.21 13.80 22.15
CA ILE A 334 3.02 12.35 22.30
C ILE A 334 4.08 11.78 23.24
N SER A 335 5.35 12.14 23.08
CA SER A 335 6.44 11.62 23.92
C SER A 335 6.23 12.02 25.39
N GLN A 336 5.92 13.29 25.66
CA GLN A 336 5.63 13.77 27.02
C GLN A 336 4.42 13.06 27.62
N ALA A 337 3.34 12.87 26.84
CA ALA A 337 2.17 12.13 27.30
C ALA A 337 2.47 10.64 27.57
N MET A 338 3.40 10.02 26.84
CA MET A 338 3.84 8.65 27.09
C MET A 338 4.64 8.55 28.41
N ILE A 339 5.54 9.51 28.66
CA ILE A 339 6.33 9.57 29.90
C ILE A 339 5.41 9.75 31.12
N VAL A 340 4.43 10.66 31.05
CA VAL A 340 3.46 10.90 32.14
C VAL A 340 2.59 9.67 32.42
N ARG A 341 2.27 8.87 31.40
CA ARG A 341 1.54 7.59 31.56
C ARG A 341 2.42 6.45 32.07
N GLY A 342 3.70 6.70 32.35
CA GLY A 342 4.63 5.72 32.89
C GLY A 342 5.25 4.80 31.84
N PHE A 343 5.32 5.19 30.58
CA PHE A 343 6.07 4.45 29.57
C PHE A 343 7.58 4.63 29.83
N ARG A 344 8.27 3.54 30.21
CA ARG A 344 9.71 3.57 30.55
C ARG A 344 10.60 2.95 29.47
N GLY A 345 10.02 2.46 28.37
CA GLY A 345 10.75 1.88 27.24
C GLY A 345 11.27 0.46 27.49
N ASP A 346 10.93 -0.15 28.61
CA ASP A 346 11.34 -1.51 28.99
C ASP A 346 10.48 -2.58 28.30
N SER A 347 11.14 -3.48 27.57
CA SER A 347 10.53 -4.56 26.76
C SER A 347 9.69 -5.56 27.58
N THR A 348 9.99 -5.74 28.86
CA THR A 348 9.39 -6.76 29.73
C THR A 348 8.13 -6.28 30.46
N SER A 349 7.96 -4.97 30.65
CA SER A 349 6.88 -4.36 31.45
C SER A 349 5.60 -4.15 30.64
N HIS A 350 5.73 -3.85 29.34
CA HIS A 350 4.60 -3.49 28.48
C HIS A 350 4.23 -4.59 27.49
N LYS A 351 3.41 -5.55 27.94
CA LYS A 351 2.76 -6.50 27.02
C LYS A 351 1.71 -5.74 26.19
N LEU A 352 1.95 -5.64 24.88
CA LEU A 352 0.96 -5.17 23.92
C LEU A 352 -0.16 -6.21 23.81
N PHE A 353 -1.25 -5.98 24.55
CA PHE A 353 -2.50 -6.72 24.34
C PHE A 353 -3.25 -6.06 23.19
N LEU A 354 -2.81 -6.36 21.96
CA LEU A 354 -3.61 -6.04 20.77
C LEU A 354 -4.79 -7.02 20.79
N SER A 355 -5.94 -6.54 21.26
CA SER A 355 -7.17 -7.32 21.33
C SER A 355 -7.58 -7.64 19.89
N ALA A 356 -7.26 -8.85 19.43
CA ALA A 356 -7.98 -9.44 18.32
C ALA A 356 -9.42 -9.57 18.82
N ASN A 357 -10.31 -8.69 18.33
CA ASN A 357 -11.75 -8.84 18.48
C ASN A 357 -12.11 -10.32 18.36
N SER A 358 -12.90 -10.84 19.30
CA SER A 358 -13.28 -12.25 19.43
C SER A 358 -13.39 -12.93 18.07
N SER A 359 -12.28 -13.51 17.60
CA SER A 359 -12.28 -14.16 16.31
C SER A 359 -13.23 -15.33 16.42
N MET A 360 -14.08 -15.50 15.42
CA MET A 360 -14.93 -16.67 15.38
C MET A 360 -14.00 -17.87 15.22
N ALA A 361 -13.84 -18.67 16.26
CA ALA A 361 -12.96 -19.84 16.24
C ALA A 361 -13.26 -20.74 15.03
N LEU A 362 -14.54 -20.85 14.66
CA LEU A 362 -15.00 -21.54 13.46
C LEU A 362 -14.41 -20.96 12.17
N ALA A 363 -14.32 -19.62 12.07
CA ALA A 363 -13.76 -18.97 10.90
C ALA A 363 -12.28 -19.24 10.71
N ASN A 364 -11.53 -19.23 11.80
CA ASN A 364 -10.12 -19.61 11.81
C ASN A 364 -9.91 -21.07 11.41
N ILE A 365 -10.73 -21.99 11.95
CA ILE A 365 -10.64 -23.43 11.64
C ILE A 365 -10.90 -23.67 10.14
N VAL A 366 -11.95 -23.07 9.58
CA VAL A 366 -12.26 -23.20 8.15
C VAL A 366 -11.17 -22.58 7.27
N SER A 367 -10.61 -21.43 7.65
CA SER A 367 -9.51 -20.79 6.92
C SER A 367 -8.21 -21.61 6.97
N MET A 368 -7.90 -22.24 8.10
CA MET A 368 -6.75 -23.15 8.22
C MET A 368 -6.98 -24.45 7.44
N LEU A 369 -8.17 -25.04 7.52
CA LEU A 369 -8.49 -26.28 6.80
C LEU A 369 -8.43 -26.08 5.29
N SER A 370 -8.95 -24.96 4.78
CA SER A 370 -8.85 -24.60 3.37
C SER A 370 -7.40 -24.33 2.92
N LEU A 371 -6.58 -23.70 3.76
CA LEU A 371 -5.15 -23.53 3.49
C LEU A 371 -4.46 -24.89 3.36
N VAL A 372 -4.65 -25.77 4.34
CA VAL A 372 -4.05 -27.11 4.38
C VAL A 372 -4.54 -27.95 3.20
N GLY A 373 -5.82 -27.89 2.87
CA GLY A 373 -6.38 -28.59 1.70
C GLY A 373 -5.78 -28.11 0.39
N LEU A 374 -5.59 -26.80 0.22
CA LEU A 374 -5.02 -26.21 -0.99
C LEU A 374 -3.52 -26.49 -1.13
N VAL A 375 -2.78 -26.47 -0.02
CA VAL A 375 -1.37 -26.88 0.02
C VAL A 375 -1.24 -28.39 -0.23
N GLY A 376 -2.09 -29.21 0.39
CA GLY A 376 -2.13 -30.66 0.19
C GLY A 376 -2.45 -31.04 -1.25
N ALA A 377 -3.42 -30.37 -1.88
CA ALA A 377 -3.73 -30.56 -3.30
C ALA A 377 -2.56 -30.17 -4.22
N ALA A 378 -1.81 -29.13 -3.85
CA ALA A 378 -0.60 -28.74 -4.57
C ALA A 378 0.50 -29.81 -4.48
N PHE A 379 0.72 -30.40 -3.29
CA PHE A 379 1.69 -31.48 -3.09
C PHE A 379 1.28 -32.78 -3.78
N LEU A 380 0.02 -33.22 -3.62
CA LEU A 380 -0.49 -34.43 -4.28
C LEU A 380 -0.39 -34.35 -5.80
N CYS A 381 -0.61 -33.17 -6.38
CA CYS A 381 -0.45 -32.98 -7.83
C CYS A 381 1.01 -33.08 -8.27
N GLN A 382 1.97 -32.80 -7.39
CA GLN A 382 3.39 -32.95 -7.69
C GLN A 382 3.80 -34.43 -7.68
N ASP A 383 3.21 -35.25 -6.81
CA ASP A 383 3.50 -36.69 -6.72
C ASP A 383 2.85 -37.50 -7.86
N LEU A 384 1.84 -36.93 -8.55
CA LEU A 384 1.12 -37.58 -9.65
C LEU A 384 1.76 -37.34 -11.03
N ILE A 385 2.74 -36.44 -11.14
CA ILE A 385 3.52 -36.12 -12.34
C ILE A 385 4.89 -36.79 -12.24
#